data_AF-A0A0T0PWD4-F1
#
_entry.id   AF-A0A0T0PWD4-F1
#
_cell.length_a   1.000
_cell.length_b   1.000
_cell.length_c   1.000
_cell.angle_alpha   90.00
_cell.angle_beta   90.00
_cell.angle_gamma   90.00
#
_symmetry.space_group_name_H-M   'P 1'
#
loop_
_entity.id
_entity.type
_entity.pdbx_description
1 polymer ?
#
loop_
_entity_poly.entity_id
_entity_poly.type
_entity_poly.pdbx_seq_one_letter_code
_entity_poly.pdbx_strand_id
1 'polypeptide(L)'
;MGAIEGRTFRSGDGVAVRLPDALGFAPDTRVTIERVGDHVEIRAAPTDPAEEGRKLAELVAALQALAPMPAAAVGRREPIEFPDRPGLYR
;
A
#
# COMPACT_ATOMS: atom_id res chain seq x y z
N MET A 1 4.25 15.10 15.01
CA MET A 1 5.34 14.11 15.15
C MET A 1 5.50 13.84 16.64
N GLY A 2 5.07 12.66 17.11
CA GLY A 2 5.24 12.26 18.51
C GLY A 2 6.37 11.26 18.59
N ALA A 3 7.45 11.59 19.30
CA ALA A 3 8.45 10.59 19.69
C ALA A 3 7.87 9.81 20.87
N ILE A 4 7.87 8.48 20.77
CA ILE A 4 7.43 7.60 21.86
C ILE A 4 8.69 6.90 22.39
N GLU A 5 8.96 7.11 23.68
CA GLU A 5 10.04 6.41 24.36
C GLU A 5 9.63 4.96 24.67
N GLY A 6 10.56 4.04 24.43
CA GLY A 6 10.31 2.62 24.64
C GLY A 6 11.62 1.87 24.86
N ARG A 7 11.51 0.62 25.30
CA ARG A 7 12.66 -0.27 25.48
C ARG A 7 12.62 -1.40 24.47
N THR A 8 13.77 -1.74 23.92
CA THR A 8 13.94 -2.96 23.12
C THR A 8 13.74 -4.21 23.97
N PHE A 9 13.22 -5.27 23.36
CA PHE A 9 13.09 -6.57 24.02
C PHE A 9 13.62 -7.68 23.12
N ARG A 10 13.97 -8.82 23.73
CA ARG A 10 14.39 -10.01 22.98
C ARG A 10 13.15 -10.71 22.42
N SER A 11 13.16 -11.04 21.14
CA SER A 11 12.12 -11.84 20.48
C SER A 11 12.79 -12.90 19.63
N GLY A 12 12.64 -14.18 20.04
CA GLY A 12 13.45 -15.27 19.52
C GLY A 12 14.95 -15.00 19.69
N ASP A 13 15.70 -15.15 18.60
CA ASP A 13 17.15 -14.91 18.55
C ASP A 13 17.51 -13.43 18.32
N GLY A 14 16.52 -12.56 18.12
CA GLY A 14 16.70 -11.16 17.75
C GLY A 14 16.28 -10.14 18.82
N VAL A 15 16.45 -8.87 18.48
CA VAL A 15 15.99 -7.71 19.26
C VAL A 15 14.88 -7.00 18.49
N ALA A 16 13.80 -6.66 19.19
CA ALA A 16 12.63 -6.00 18.62
C ALA A 16 12.27 -4.73 19.39
N VAL A 17 11.57 -3.82 18.71
CA VAL A 17 10.89 -2.66 19.30
C VAL A 17 9.39 -2.81 19.09
N ARG A 18 8.59 -2.40 20.07
CA ARG A 18 7.14 -2.38 19.92
C ARG A 18 6.72 -1.07 19.28
N LEU A 19 6.09 -1.16 18.11
CA LEU A 19 5.48 0.00 17.45
C LEU A 19 4.03 0.17 17.94
N PRO A 20 3.68 1.29 18.58
CA PRO A 20 2.29 1.59 18.94
C PRO A 20 1.44 1.90 17.70
N ASP A 21 0.12 1.74 17.80
CA ASP A 21 -0.81 1.88 16.67
C ASP A 21 -0.68 3.23 15.93
N ALA A 22 -0.32 4.30 16.63
CA ALA A 22 -0.10 5.63 16.05
C ALA A 22 1.13 5.74 15.12
N LEU A 23 2.07 4.79 15.19
CA LEU A 23 3.30 4.73 14.40
C LEU A 23 3.43 3.40 13.64
N GLY A 24 2.42 2.53 13.73
CA GLY A 24 2.47 1.17 13.20
C GLY A 24 2.28 1.11 11.69
N PHE A 25 2.94 0.15 11.06
CA PHE A 25 2.58 -0.32 9.73
C PHE A 25 1.38 -1.29 9.82
N ALA A 26 0.66 -1.49 8.72
CA ALA A 26 -0.34 -2.55 8.66
C ALA A 26 0.32 -3.93 8.91
N PRO A 27 -0.42 -4.92 9.44
CA PRO A 27 0.08 -6.29 9.55
C PRO A 27 0.67 -6.78 8.21
N ASP A 28 1.73 -7.57 8.29
CA ASP A 28 2.43 -8.15 7.13
C ASP A 28 3.05 -7.14 6.13
N THR A 29 3.18 -5.86 6.54
CA THR A 29 3.89 -4.87 5.73
C THR A 29 5.39 -5.17 5.70
N ARG A 30 5.95 -5.32 4.49
CA ARG A 30 7.39 -5.45 4.30
C ARG A 30 8.06 -4.10 4.59
N VAL A 31 9.12 -4.12 5.40
CA VAL A 31 9.87 -2.92 5.79
C VAL A 31 11.34 -3.06 5.43
N THR A 32 11.95 -1.93 5.12
CA THR A 32 13.41 -1.78 5.00
C THR A 32 13.91 -1.12 6.28
N ILE A 33 14.92 -1.74 6.90
CA ILE A 33 15.55 -1.26 8.13
C ILE A 33 17.00 -0.92 7.81
N GLU A 34 17.36 0.36 7.89
CA GLU A 34 18.71 0.87 7.61
C GLU A 34 19.29 1.55 8.85
N ARG A 35 20.58 1.33 9.11
CA ARG A 35 21.28 2.04 10.18
C ARG A 35 21.92 3.30 9.61
N VAL A 36 21.51 4.45 10.13
CA VAL A 36 22.03 5.77 9.73
C VAL A 36 22.72 6.38 10.93
N GLY A 37 24.03 6.15 11.04
CA GLY A 37 24.84 6.63 12.16
C GLY A 37 24.40 6.03 13.50
N ASP A 38 23.79 6.87 14.35
CA ASP A 38 23.37 6.56 15.72
C ASP A 38 21.91 6.10 15.84
N HIS A 39 21.13 6.17 14.77
CA HIS A 39 19.73 5.71 14.77
C HIS A 39 19.47 4.66 13.68
N VAL A 40 18.30 4.05 13.78
CA VAL A 40 17.77 3.10 12.80
C VAL A 40 16.56 3.75 12.14
N GLU A 41 16.57 3.76 10.82
CA GLU A 41 15.45 4.23 10.02
C GLU A 41 14.65 3.02 9.52
N ILE A 42 13.34 3.07 9.70
CA ILE A 42 12.40 2.03 9.26
C ILE A 42 11.45 2.65 8.27
N ARG A 43 11.46 2.15 7.03
CA ARG A 43 10.57 2.61 5.95
C ARG A 43 9.76 1.43 5.43
N ALA A 44 8.58 1.70 4.88
CA ALA A 44 7.90 0.70 4.06
C ALA A 44 8.83 0.34 2.89
N ALA A 45 9.07 -0.96 2.69
CA ALA A 45 9.85 -1.40 1.55
C ALA A 45 9.08 -1.03 0.28
N PRO A 46 9.74 -0.42 -0.72
CA PRO A 46 9.11 -0.22 -2.01
C PRO A 46 8.65 -1.57 -2.54
N THR A 47 7.42 -1.63 -3.06
CA THR A 47 6.90 -2.84 -3.68
C THR A 47 7.83 -3.25 -4.80
N ASP A 48 8.32 -4.50 -4.77
CA ASP A 48 9.22 -5.01 -5.80
C ASP A 48 8.50 -4.93 -7.16
N PRO A 49 9.00 -4.14 -8.13
CA PRO A 49 8.36 -4.00 -9.42
C PRO A 49 8.16 -5.34 -10.15
N ALA A 50 9.04 -6.31 -9.91
CA ALA A 50 8.91 -7.65 -10.46
C ALA A 50 7.77 -8.43 -9.79
N GLU A 51 7.63 -8.29 -8.47
CA GLU A 51 6.54 -8.90 -7.71
C GLU A 51 5.17 -8.29 -8.09
N GLU A 52 5.11 -6.97 -8.23
CA GLU A 52 3.91 -6.27 -8.70
C GLU A 52 3.57 -6.62 -10.14
N GLY A 53 4.57 -6.70 -11.02
CA GLY A 53 4.39 -7.17 -12.39
C GLY A 53 3.84 -8.60 -12.45
N ARG A 54 4.33 -9.49 -11.58
CA ARG A 54 3.81 -10.85 -11.46
C ARG A 54 2.36 -10.88 -10.98
N LYS A 55 2.02 -10.13 -9.92
CA LYS A 55 0.64 -10.03 -9.40
C LYS A 55 -0.33 -9.49 -10.45
N LEU A 56 0.10 -8.47 -11.21
CA LEU A 56 -0.70 -7.92 -12.30
C LEU A 56 -0.91 -8.94 -13.41
N ALA A 57 0.13 -9.67 -13.80
CA ALA A 57 0.02 -10.72 -14.81
C ALA A 57 -0.93 -11.85 -14.37
N GLU A 58 -0.84 -12.29 -13.11
CA GLU A 58 -1.75 -13.27 -12.51
C GLU A 58 -3.21 -12.77 -12.52
N LEU A 59 -3.44 -11.51 -12.14
CA LEU A 59 -4.76 -10.89 -12.19
C LEU A 59 -5.32 -10.85 -13.61
N VAL A 60 -4.52 -10.43 -14.59
CA VAL A 60 -4.93 -10.39 -16.01
C VAL A 60 -5.27 -11.78 -16.51
N ALA A 61 -4.47 -12.79 -16.18
CA ALA A 61 -4.73 -14.18 -16.55
C ALA A 61 -6.05 -14.68 -15.95
N ALA A 62 -6.32 -14.36 -14.68
CA ALA A 62 -7.58 -14.69 -14.03
C ALA A 62 -8.78 -14.00 -14.71
N LEU A 63 -8.65 -12.73 -15.07
CA LEU A 63 -9.69 -11.99 -15.79
C LEU A 63 -9.97 -12.58 -17.18
N GLN A 64 -8.93 -13.02 -17.91
CA GLN A 64 -9.07 -13.67 -19.21
C GLN A 64 -9.75 -15.04 -19.11
N ALA A 65 -9.56 -15.76 -18.00
CA ALA A 65 -10.17 -17.07 -17.77
C ALA A 65 -11.69 -17.01 -17.49
N LEU A 66 -12.19 -15.88 -16.97
CA LEU A 66 -13.60 -15.75 -16.56
C LEU A 66 -14.59 -15.71 -17.74
N ALA A 67 -14.16 -15.21 -18.90
CA ALA A 67 -14.74 -15.39 -20.24
C ALA A 67 -14.13 -14.32 -21.17
N PRO A 68 -13.95 -14.58 -22.48
CA PRO A 68 -13.59 -13.53 -23.42
C PRO A 68 -14.73 -12.50 -23.50
N MET A 69 -14.50 -11.30 -22.96
CA MET A 69 -15.43 -10.19 -23.13
C MET A 69 -15.46 -9.82 -24.62
N PRO A 70 -16.61 -9.88 -25.30
CA PRO A 70 -16.68 -9.47 -26.70
C PRO A 70 -16.30 -7.99 -26.80
N ALA A 71 -15.54 -7.60 -27.82
CA ALA A 71 -15.09 -6.21 -28.00
C ALA A 71 -16.28 -5.21 -28.05
N ALA A 72 -17.46 -5.69 -28.44
CA ALA A 72 -18.72 -4.94 -28.42
C ALA A 72 -19.31 -4.69 -27.01
N ALA A 73 -18.80 -5.35 -25.97
CA ALA A 73 -19.23 -5.22 -24.58
C ALA A 73 -18.36 -4.26 -23.74
N VAL A 74 -17.39 -3.58 -24.36
CA VAL A 74 -16.68 -2.48 -23.68
C VAL A 74 -17.66 -1.32 -23.50
N GLY A 75 -18.21 -1.20 -22.29
CA GLY A 75 -19.15 -0.14 -21.94
C GLY A 75 -18.54 1.24 -22.14
N ARG A 76 -19.31 2.17 -22.71
CA ARG A 76 -18.93 3.58 -22.74
C ARG A 76 -19.22 4.18 -21.37
N ARG A 77 -18.26 4.92 -20.81
CA ARG A 77 -18.50 5.70 -19.60
C ARG A 77 -19.49 6.81 -19.93
N GLU A 78 -20.61 6.84 -19.22
CA GLU A 78 -21.58 7.93 -19.35
C GLU A 78 -20.95 9.24 -18.86
N PRO A 79 -21.14 10.36 -19.60
CA PRO A 79 -20.77 11.67 -19.10
C PRO A 79 -21.46 11.95 -17.78
N ILE A 80 -20.71 12.46 -16.81
CA ILE A 80 -21.29 12.88 -15.53
C ILE A 80 -21.79 14.32 -15.71
N GLU A 81 -23.10 14.52 -15.60
CA GLU A 81 -23.68 15.84 -15.40
C GLU A 81 -23.57 16.21 -13.92
N PHE A 82 -22.67 17.15 -13.61
CA PHE A 82 -22.56 17.67 -12.25
C PHE A 82 -23.71 18.65 -12.01
N PRO A 83 -24.49 18.48 -10.91
CA PRO A 83 -25.52 19.45 -10.58
C PRO A 83 -24.89 20.80 -10.21
N ASP A 84 -25.56 21.89 -10.56
CA ASP A 84 -25.16 23.22 -10.09
C ASP A 84 -25.31 23.30 -8.57
N ARG A 85 -24.29 23.86 -7.90
CA ARG A 85 -24.23 23.99 -6.44
C ARG A 85 -23.99 25.47 -6.10
N PRO A 86 -25.06 26.24 -5.85
CA PRO A 86 -24.94 27.66 -5.50
C PRO A 86 -24.02 27.85 -4.28
N GLY A 87 -23.06 28.77 -4.37
CA GLY A 87 -22.10 29.07 -3.30
C GLY A 87 -20.71 28.45 -3.44
N LEU A 88 -20.44 27.68 -4.51
CA LEU A 88 -19.11 27.12 -4.83
C LEU A 88 -18.31 27.92 -5.86
N TYR A 89 -18.92 28.89 -6.53
CA TYR A 89 -18.28 29.74 -7.54
C TYR A 89 -18.42 31.20 -7.08
N ARG A 90 -17.30 31.93 -6.97
CA ARG A 90 -17.25 33.37 -6.63
C ARG A 90 -17.16 34.20 -7.90
#